data_AF-A0A3D0S810-F1
#
_entry.id   AF-A0A3D0S810-F1
#
_cell.length_a   1.000
_cell.length_b   1.000
_cell.length_c   1.000
_cell.angle_alpha   90.00
_cell.angle_beta   90.00
_cell.angle_gamma   90.00
#
_symmetry.space_group_name_H-M   'P 1'
#
loop_
_entity.id
_entity.type
_entity.pdbx_description
1 polymer ?
#
loop_
_entity_poly.entity_id
_entity_poly.type
_entity_poly.pdbx_seq_one_letter_code
_entity_poly.pdbx_strand_id
1 'polypeptide(L)'
;LDEQQATMDLVTRALLTAGALLLGLVAGVSWLVTRQVVTPVRMARQVAERLAAGRLQERLRVSGEDDVARLAVSFNQMASNLQRQIRQLEELSRVQRRFVSDVSHELR
;
A
#
# COMPACT_ATOMS: atom_id res chain seq x y z
N LEU A 1 -37.79 -43.39 -21.91
CA LEU A 1 -37.89 -42.35 -20.86
C LEU A 1 -36.60 -42.30 -20.04
N ASP A 2 -36.03 -43.46 -19.68
CA ASP A 2 -34.79 -43.56 -18.89
C ASP A 2 -33.55 -42.95 -19.57
N GLU A 3 -33.37 -43.09 -20.89
CA GLU A 3 -32.26 -42.44 -21.62
C GLU A 3 -32.33 -40.91 -21.60
N GLN A 4 -33.55 -40.35 -21.69
CA GLN A 4 -33.75 -38.91 -21.59
C GLN A 4 -33.44 -38.40 -20.18
N GLN A 5 -33.86 -39.13 -19.15
CA GLN A 5 -33.56 -38.80 -17.75
C GLN A 5 -32.05 -38.89 -17.45
N ALA A 6 -31.37 -39.92 -17.93
CA ALA A 6 -29.93 -40.07 -17.78
C ALA A 6 -29.16 -38.93 -18.48
N THR A 7 -29.59 -38.54 -19.68
CA THR A 7 -28.98 -37.41 -20.40
C THR A 7 -29.19 -36.09 -19.66
N MET A 8 -30.38 -35.85 -19.11
CA MET A 8 -30.66 -34.65 -18.31
C MET A 8 -29.79 -34.60 -17.04
N ASP A 9 -29.64 -35.72 -16.33
CA ASP A 9 -28.80 -35.78 -15.12
C ASP A 9 -27.32 -35.53 -15.44
N LEU A 10 -26.82 -36.11 -16.53
CA LEU A 10 -25.44 -35.85 -16.99
C LEU A 10 -25.24 -34.37 -17.32
N VAL A 11 -26.18 -33.74 -18.02
CA VAL A 11 -26.12 -32.32 -18.36
C VAL A 11 -26.20 -31.45 -17.10
N THR A 12 -27.14 -31.72 -16.19
CA THR A 12 -27.26 -30.97 -14.93
C THR A 12 -26.00 -31.10 -14.08
N ARG A 13 -25.45 -32.30 -13.93
CA ARG A 13 -24.22 -32.52 -13.18
C ARG A 13 -23.03 -31.82 -13.83
N ALA A 14 -22.91 -31.88 -15.16
CA ALA A 14 -21.87 -31.17 -15.90
C ALA A 14 -21.97 -29.65 -15.66
N LEU A 15 -23.18 -29.07 -15.75
CA LEU A 15 -23.41 -27.65 -15.49
C LEU A 15 -23.08 -27.26 -14.04
N LEU A 16 -23.48 -28.07 -13.06
CA LEU A 16 -23.16 -27.81 -11.65
C LEU A 16 -21.65 -27.87 -11.38
N THR A 17 -20.95 -28.86 -11.93
CA THR A 17 -19.49 -28.96 -11.78
C THR A 17 -18.78 -27.79 -12.45
N ALA A 18 -19.18 -27.42 -13.67
CA ALA A 18 -18.62 -26.26 -14.38
C ALA A 18 -18.88 -24.96 -13.61
N GLY A 19 -20.09 -24.76 -13.10
CA GLY A 19 -20.46 -23.60 -12.28
C GLY A 19 -19.64 -23.52 -10.99
N ALA A 20 -19.48 -24.64 -10.28
CA ALA A 20 -18.68 -24.70 -9.06
C ALA A 20 -17.19 -24.39 -9.33
N LEU A 21 -16.63 -24.93 -10.42
CA LEU A 21 -15.25 -24.64 -10.83
C LEU A 21 -15.06 -23.16 -11.17
N LEU A 22 -16.00 -22.56 -11.90
CA LEU A 22 -15.94 -21.15 -12.26
C LEU A 22 -16.03 -20.25 -11.02
N LEU A 23 -16.94 -20.54 -10.09
CA LEU A 23 -17.03 -19.82 -8.82
C LEU A 23 -15.76 -19.95 -7.99
N GLY A 24 -15.18 -21.16 -7.94
CA GLY A 24 -13.90 -21.40 -7.28
C GLY A 24 -12.76 -20.59 -7.91
N LEU A 25 -12.71 -20.53 -9.24
CA LEU A 25 -11.72 -19.73 -9.96
C LEU A 25 -11.87 -18.24 -9.66
N VAL A 26 -13.09 -17.70 -9.75
CA VAL A 26 -13.36 -16.28 -9.45
C VAL A 26 -13.00 -15.95 -8.00
N ALA A 27 -13.36 -16.81 -7.05
CA ALA A 27 -13.01 -16.63 -5.64
C ALA A 27 -11.48 -16.66 -5.43
N GLY A 28 -10.79 -17.61 -6.08
CA GLY A 28 -9.33 -17.74 -6.02
C GLY A 28 -8.61 -16.51 -6.58
N VAL A 29 -9.01 -16.03 -7.75
CA VAL A 29 -8.45 -14.81 -8.36
C VAL A 29 -8.74 -13.58 -7.50
N SER A 30 -9.96 -13.44 -7.00
CA SER A 30 -10.34 -12.30 -6.14
C SER A 30 -9.53 -12.26 -4.85
N TRP A 31 -9.30 -13.43 -4.24
CA TRP A 31 -8.44 -13.56 -3.07
C TRP A 31 -6.99 -13.20 -3.38
N LEU A 32 -6.46 -13.68 -4.52
CA LEU A 32 -5.10 -13.38 -4.97
C LEU A 32 -4.89 -11.87 -5.17
N VAL A 33 -5.80 -11.21 -5.90
CA VAL A 33 -5.76 -9.76 -6.16
C VAL A 33 -5.87 -8.97 -4.86
N THR A 34 -6.75 -9.39 -3.95
CA THR A 34 -6.93 -8.73 -2.66
C THR A 34 -5.63 -8.78 -1.84
N ARG A 35 -4.97 -9.94 -1.83
CA ARG A 35 -3.75 -10.15 -1.05
C ARG A 35 -2.53 -9.48 -1.68
N GLN A 36 -2.37 -9.55 -3.00
CA GLN A 36 -1.16 -9.05 -3.68
C GLN A 36 -1.24 -7.58 -4.07
N VAL A 37 -2.43 -7.01 -4.29
CA VAL A 37 -2.58 -5.62 -4.77
C VAL A 37 -3.33 -4.76 -3.77
N VAL A 38 -4.55 -5.16 -3.40
CA VAL A 38 -5.43 -4.31 -2.57
C VAL A 38 -4.83 -4.08 -1.18
N THR A 39 -4.27 -5.12 -0.57
CA THR A 39 -3.69 -5.03 0.77
C THR A 39 -2.46 -4.11 0.82
N PRO A 40 -1.43 -4.27 -0.05
CA PRO A 40 -0.32 -3.33 -0.11
C PRO A 40 -0.73 -1.88 -0.39
N VAL A 41 -1.71 -1.66 -1.29
CA VAL A 41 -2.22 -0.31 -1.59
C VAL A 41 -2.89 0.33 -0.37
N ARG A 42 -3.69 -0.44 0.38
CA ARG A 42 -4.28 0.04 1.64
C ARG A 42 -3.22 0.40 2.68
N MET A 43 -2.16 -0.38 2.78
CA MET A 43 -1.02 -0.07 3.65
C MET A 43 -0.31 1.21 3.21
N ALA A 44 -0.08 1.39 1.91
CA ALA A 44 0.49 2.61 1.35
C ALA A 44 -0.31 3.86 1.73
N ARG A 45 -1.64 3.80 1.59
CA ARG A 45 -2.54 4.88 2.02
C ARG A 45 -2.37 5.20 3.52
N GLN A 46 -2.38 4.19 4.39
CA GLN A 46 -2.26 4.40 5.83
C GLN A 46 -0.92 5.01 6.22
N VAL A 47 0.18 4.56 5.61
CA VAL A 47 1.50 5.12 5.85
C VAL A 47 1.57 6.56 5.34
N ALA A 48 1.01 6.85 4.17
CA ALA A 48 0.93 8.22 3.65
C ALA A 48 0.16 9.17 4.59
N GLU A 49 -0.98 8.74 5.13
CA GLU A 49 -1.75 9.49 6.13
C GLU A 49 -0.94 9.77 7.40
N ARG A 50 -0.17 8.78 7.88
CA ARG A 50 0.71 8.95 9.04
C ARG A 50 1.86 9.93 8.75
N LEU A 51 2.46 9.86 7.56
CA LEU A 51 3.47 10.83 7.14
C LEU A 51 2.91 12.25 7.11
N ALA A 52 1.71 12.42 6.55
CA ALA A 52 1.01 13.71 6.51
C ALA A 52 0.70 14.24 7.92
N ALA A 53 0.46 13.34 8.89
CA ALA A 53 0.30 13.67 10.30
C ALA A 53 1.63 13.91 11.06
N GLY A 54 2.77 13.97 10.36
CA GLY A 54 4.09 14.25 10.93
C GLY A 54 4.86 13.01 11.43
N ARG A 55 4.33 11.80 11.27
CA ARG A 55 5.04 10.55 11.63
C ARG A 55 5.99 10.13 10.52
N LEU A 56 7.08 10.88 10.37
CA LEU A 56 8.04 10.75 9.27
C LEU A 56 8.90 9.48 9.29
N GLN A 57 8.83 8.66 10.33
CA GLN A 57 9.61 7.42 10.47
C GLN A 57 8.90 6.19 9.89
N GLU A 58 7.61 6.31 9.55
CA GLU A 58 6.82 5.20 9.02
C GLU A 58 7.30 4.81 7.61
N ARG A 59 7.32 3.51 7.33
CA ARG A 59 7.78 2.95 6.05
C ARG A 59 6.88 1.79 5.62
N LEU A 60 6.77 1.59 4.31
CA LEU A 60 6.13 0.40 3.76
C LEU A 60 7.08 -0.79 3.78
N ARG A 61 6.54 -1.97 4.09
CA ARG A 61 7.27 -3.22 3.94
C ARG A 61 7.39 -3.55 2.46
N VAL A 62 8.62 -3.71 1.99
CA VAL A 62 8.90 -4.21 0.64
C VAL A 62 8.81 -5.74 0.67
N SER A 63 8.04 -6.34 -0.23
CA SER A 63 7.88 -7.79 -0.32
C SER A 63 7.62 -8.17 -1.77
N GLY A 64 8.37 -9.15 -2.28
CA GLY A 64 8.36 -9.52 -3.69
C GLY A 64 9.33 -8.69 -4.53
N GLU A 65 9.31 -8.93 -5.84
CA GLU A 65 10.16 -8.26 -6.85
C GLU A 65 9.31 -7.64 -7.99
N ASP A 66 7.99 -7.64 -7.83
CA ASP A 66 7.03 -7.13 -8.80
C ASP A 66 6.90 -5.59 -8.73
N ASP A 67 6.00 -5.08 -9.55
CA ASP A 67 5.71 -3.64 -9.67
C ASP A 67 5.21 -3.05 -8.33
N VAL A 68 4.52 -3.85 -7.51
CA VAL A 68 4.03 -3.43 -6.18
C VAL A 68 5.20 -3.28 -5.21
N ALA A 69 6.18 -4.20 -5.24
CA ALA A 69 7.41 -4.07 -4.48
C ALA A 69 8.21 -2.83 -4.90
N ARG A 70 8.33 -2.56 -6.21
CA ARG A 70 9.00 -1.36 -6.72
C ARG A 70 8.28 -0.08 -6.30
N LEU A 71 6.95 -0.07 -6.27
CA LEU A 71 6.18 1.05 -5.72
C LEU A 71 6.50 1.29 -4.24
N ALA A 72 6.58 0.24 -3.42
CA ALA A 72 6.91 0.37 -2.01
C ALA A 72 8.33 0.96 -1.79
N VAL A 73 9.31 0.55 -2.62
CA VAL A 73 10.67 1.12 -2.61
C VAL A 73 10.63 2.61 -2.95
N SER A 74 9.98 2.99 -4.05
CA SER A 74 9.86 4.39 -4.48
C SER A 74 9.15 5.25 -3.43
N PHE A 75 8.09 4.73 -2.81
CA PHE A 75 7.37 5.39 -1.73
C PHE A 75 8.28 5.64 -0.52
N ASN A 76 9.06 4.64 -0.11
CA ASN A 76 10.00 4.76 1.01
C ASN A 76 11.11 5.77 0.72
N GLN A 77 11.58 5.86 -0.53
CA GLN A 77 12.56 6.86 -0.95
C GLN A 77 11.99 8.28 -0.85
N MET A 78 10.75 8.49 -1.31
CA MET A 78 10.02 9.75 -1.15
C MET A 78 9.88 10.12 0.34
N ALA A 79 9.44 9.18 1.19
CA ALA A 79 9.34 9.37 2.63
C ALA A 79 10.68 9.81 3.25
N SER A 80 11.77 9.15 2.86
CA SER A 80 13.11 9.49 3.34
C SER A 80 13.59 10.88 2.87
N ASN A 81 13.27 11.27 1.63
CA ASN A 81 13.56 12.60 1.10
C ASN A 81 12.82 13.68 1.88
N LEU A 82 11.52 13.51 2.10
CA LEU A 82 10.70 14.45 2.87
C LEU A 82 11.25 14.62 4.30
N GLN A 83 11.60 13.53 4.97
CA GLN A 83 12.20 13.59 6.30
C GLN A 83 13.54 14.33 6.33
N ARG A 84 14.38 14.20 5.29
CA ARG A 84 15.61 14.98 5.19
C ARG A 84 15.34 16.47 5.02
N GLN A 85 14.42 16.83 4.14
CA GLN A 85 14.07 18.23 3.87
C GLN A 85 13.51 18.93 5.12
N ILE A 86 12.63 18.25 5.86
CA ILE A 86 12.06 18.79 7.10
C ILE A 86 13.17 19.03 8.15
N ARG A 87 14.09 18.08 8.35
CA ARG A 87 15.23 18.27 9.27
C ARG A 87 16.13 19.44 8.88
N GLN A 88 16.41 19.60 7.59
CA GLN A 88 17.18 20.75 7.10
C GLN A 88 16.48 22.07 7.41
N LEU A 89 15.15 22.13 7.24
CA LEU A 89 14.36 23.32 7.54
C LEU A 89 14.39 23.67 9.04
N GLU A 90 14.31 22.66 9.91
CA GLU A 90 14.42 22.82 11.36
C GLU A 90 15.81 23.35 11.79
N GLU A 91 16.88 22.80 11.21
CA GLU A 91 18.24 23.26 11.47
C GLU A 91 18.45 24.72 11.06
N LEU A 92 17.99 25.10 9.86
CA LEU A 92 18.03 26.48 9.39
C LEU A 92 17.27 27.43 10.32
N SER A 93 16.06 27.05 10.74
CA SER A 93 15.25 27.84 11.67
C SER A 93 15.95 28.03 13.03
N ARG A 94 16.65 27.00 13.52
CA ARG A 94 17.41 27.07 14.79
C ARG A 94 18.62 28.00 14.68
N VAL A 95 19.29 28.03 13.54
CA VAL A 95 20.43 28.94 13.29
C VAL A 95 19.94 30.39 13.23
N GLN A 96 18.86 30.65 12.48
CA GLN A 96 18.26 31.99 12.39
C GLN A 96 17.83 32.53 13.76
N ARG A 97 17.17 31.70 14.58
CA ARG A 97 16.74 32.10 15.93
C ARG A 97 17.90 32.45 16.85
N ARG A 98 19.01 31.69 16.80
CA ARG A 98 20.22 31.99 17.59
C ARG A 98 20.83 33.32 17.17
N PHE A 99 21.00 33.55 15.87
CA PHE A 99 21.55 34.81 15.37
C PHE A 99 20.74 36.04 15.83
N VAL A 100 19.41 35.98 15.71
CA VAL A 100 18.54 37.09 16.15
C VAL A 100 18.62 37.29 17.67
N SER A 101 18.72 36.21 18.44
CA SER A 101 18.86 36.26 19.91
C SER A 101 20.19 36.86 20.33
N ASP A 102 21.29 36.45 19.70
CA ASP A 102 22.64 36.91 20.01
C ASP A 102 22.81 38.41 19.69
N VAL A 103 22.30 38.86 18.54
CA VAL A 103 22.33 40.29 18.15
C VAL A 103 21.45 41.15 19.07
N SER A 104 20.31 40.62 19.53
CA SER A 104 19.44 41.34 20.48
C SER A 104 20.09 41.50 21.86
N HIS A 105 21.05 40.64 22.21
CA HIS A 105 21.80 40.73 23.46
C HIS A 105 22.95 41.74 23.41
N GLU A 106 23.56 42.00 22.25
CA GLU A 106 24.64 43.00 22.13
C GLU A 106 24.16 44.46 22.03
N LEU A 107 22.89 44.68 21.64
CA LEU A 107 22.31 46.01 21.44
C LEU A 107 21.61 46.59 22.70
N ARG A 108 21.64 45.88 23.82
CA ARG A 108 21.14 46.32 25.13
C ARG A 108 22.28 46.51 26.10
#